data_AF-W6KYL4-F1
#
_entry.id   AF-W6KYL4-F1
#
_cell.length_a   1.000
_cell.length_b   1.000
_cell.length_c   1.000
_cell.angle_alpha   90.00
_cell.angle_beta   90.00
_cell.angle_gamma   90.00
#
_symmetry.space_group_name_H-M   'P 1'
#
loop_
_entity.id
_entity.type
_entity.pdbx_description
1 polymer ?
#
loop_
_entity_poly.entity_id
_entity_poly.type
_entity_poly.pdbx_seq_one_letter_code
_entity_poly.pdbx_strand_id
1 'polypeptide(L)'
;MPKKAKTSKRTKEISPSFPLKYDLKAATEGISSALNLTSNSSALRRQQHRERLNDLIESVLTMESDNFIHQNSSELQLDNFPILQVGFVARALGLNLTDKQIEHIIELIQDSNFSTEYVSRKLLEEVILEALATGILGGPVLVEKGIVKELKHPPTCCIREDEERIFQAFCTLDSQKKGYLEDRELRALLESKGEIMSTKEIDTMLTALVDKEGGLIDYKELASILAHE
;
A
#
# COMPACT_ATOMS: atom_id res chain seq x y z
N MET A 1 -47.41 18.52 -44.72
CA MET A 1 -46.51 18.29 -43.57
C MET A 1 -46.08 16.83 -43.52
N PRO A 2 -44.79 16.52 -43.65
CA PRO A 2 -44.24 15.24 -43.26
C PRO A 2 -43.21 15.38 -42.12
N LYS A 3 -43.33 14.51 -41.11
CA LYS A 3 -42.46 14.42 -39.92
C LYS A 3 -41.09 13.86 -40.32
N LYS A 4 -40.00 14.61 -40.08
CA LYS A 4 -38.62 14.12 -40.25
C LYS A 4 -38.21 13.25 -39.06
N ALA A 5 -37.84 12.00 -39.34
CA ALA A 5 -37.20 11.09 -38.39
C ALA A 5 -35.79 11.60 -38.04
N LYS A 6 -35.50 11.73 -36.74
CA LYS A 6 -34.15 12.00 -36.24
C LYS A 6 -33.38 10.68 -36.11
N THR A 7 -32.39 10.48 -36.97
CA THR A 7 -31.39 9.42 -36.81
C THR A 7 -30.41 9.80 -35.70
N SER A 8 -30.41 8.99 -34.64
CA SER A 8 -29.48 9.11 -33.51
C SER A 8 -28.07 8.71 -33.96
N LYS A 9 -27.15 9.68 -33.98
CA LYS A 9 -25.72 9.41 -34.17
C LYS A 9 -25.17 8.87 -32.84
N ARG A 10 -24.89 7.57 -32.82
CA ARG A 10 -24.16 6.87 -31.76
C ARG A 10 -22.75 7.46 -31.66
N THR A 11 -22.51 8.28 -30.65
CA THR A 11 -21.18 8.77 -30.29
C THR A 11 -20.33 7.58 -29.90
N LYS A 12 -19.22 7.37 -30.62
CA LYS A 12 -18.17 6.44 -30.20
C LYS A 12 -17.54 7.03 -28.94
N GLU A 13 -17.76 6.39 -27.80
CA GLU A 13 -16.95 6.63 -26.61
C GLU A 13 -15.51 6.27 -26.95
N ILE A 14 -14.68 7.30 -27.06
CA ILE A 14 -13.23 7.17 -27.07
C ILE A 14 -12.88 6.84 -25.63
N SER A 15 -12.48 5.60 -25.36
CA SER A 15 -11.85 5.23 -24.10
C SER A 15 -10.71 6.22 -23.84
N PRO A 16 -10.59 6.80 -22.63
CA PRO A 16 -9.43 7.62 -22.33
C PRO A 16 -8.23 6.67 -22.24
N SER A 17 -7.51 6.52 -23.36
CA SER A 17 -6.15 6.01 -23.36
C SER A 17 -5.36 7.00 -22.50
N PHE A 18 -5.10 6.63 -21.25
CA PHE A 18 -4.33 7.46 -20.34
C PHE A 18 -2.95 7.72 -20.96
N PRO A 19 -2.56 8.98 -21.18
CA PRO A 19 -1.23 9.28 -21.67
C PRO A 19 -0.21 8.92 -20.57
N LEU A 20 0.59 7.88 -20.84
CA LEU A 20 1.83 7.52 -20.15
C LEU A 20 2.81 8.69 -20.21
N LYS A 21 2.62 9.68 -19.34
CA LYS A 21 3.67 10.58 -18.85
C LYS A 21 3.41 10.85 -17.37
N TYR A 22 3.48 9.78 -16.58
CA TYR A 22 3.79 9.94 -15.17
C TYR A 22 5.22 10.48 -15.09
N ASP A 23 5.39 11.61 -14.40
CA ASP A 23 6.70 12.18 -14.13
C ASP A 23 7.41 11.30 -13.08
N LEU A 24 7.96 10.18 -13.57
CA LEU A 24 8.80 9.27 -12.81
C LEU A 24 9.96 10.02 -12.14
N LYS A 25 10.41 11.14 -12.71
CA LYS A 25 11.46 11.99 -12.14
C LYS A 25 10.99 12.65 -10.85
N ALA A 26 9.78 13.23 -10.82
CA ALA A 26 9.21 13.81 -9.60
C ALA A 26 8.95 12.77 -8.50
N ALA A 27 8.46 11.57 -8.86
CA ALA A 27 8.25 10.48 -7.91
C ALA A 27 9.58 9.96 -7.34
N THR A 28 10.60 9.78 -8.19
CA THR A 28 11.93 9.31 -7.76
C THR A 28 12.72 10.38 -7.01
N GLU A 29 12.62 11.67 -7.36
CA GLU A 29 13.35 12.77 -6.71
C GLU A 29 12.81 13.09 -5.31
N GLY A 30 11.49 12.96 -5.07
CA GLY A 30 10.90 13.08 -3.73
C GLY A 30 11.31 11.95 -2.77
N ILE A 31 11.62 10.77 -3.34
CA ILE A 31 12.09 9.56 -2.63
C ILE A 31 13.63 9.54 -2.50
N SER A 32 14.36 10.21 -3.40
CA SER A 32 15.82 10.13 -3.50
C SER A 32 16.57 10.67 -2.28
N SER A 33 15.96 11.51 -1.44
CA SER A 33 16.60 11.95 -0.19
C SER A 33 16.67 10.84 0.87
N ALA A 34 15.86 9.78 0.76
CA ALA A 34 15.85 8.66 1.69
C ALA A 34 16.71 7.45 1.23
N LEU A 35 17.17 7.44 -0.02
CA LEU A 35 17.85 6.30 -0.63
C LEU A 35 19.18 6.72 -1.29
N ASN A 36 20.19 7.03 -0.50
CA ASN A 36 21.59 7.11 -0.95
C ASN A 36 22.03 5.74 -1.50
N LEU A 37 21.94 5.54 -2.83
CA LEU A 37 22.19 4.25 -3.49
C LEU A 37 23.49 4.28 -4.31
N THR A 38 24.45 3.43 -3.93
CA THR A 38 25.49 2.93 -4.84
C THR A 38 25.05 1.57 -5.40
N SER A 39 25.45 1.23 -6.64
CA SER A 39 24.93 0.08 -7.39
C SER A 39 25.21 -1.30 -6.79
N ASN A 40 26.27 -1.47 -6.00
CA ASN A 40 26.54 -2.73 -5.27
C ASN A 40 25.70 -2.86 -4.00
N SER A 41 25.34 -1.73 -3.37
CA SER A 41 24.49 -1.69 -2.18
C SER A 41 23.03 -2.05 -2.51
N SER A 42 22.56 -1.73 -3.72
CA SER A 42 21.19 -2.01 -4.15
C SER A 42 20.90 -3.51 -4.36
N ALA A 43 21.85 -4.26 -4.94
CA ALA A 43 21.72 -5.70 -5.14
C ALA A 43 21.71 -6.47 -3.82
N LEU A 44 22.63 -6.12 -2.90
CA LEU A 44 22.68 -6.70 -1.56
C LEU A 44 21.40 -6.40 -0.78
N ARG A 45 20.90 -5.16 -0.85
CA ARG A 45 19.63 -4.78 -0.21
C ARG A 45 18.45 -5.56 -0.77
N ARG A 46 18.36 -5.74 -2.09
CA ARG A 46 17.30 -6.55 -2.72
C ARG A 46 17.37 -8.02 -2.28
N GLN A 47 18.58 -8.56 -2.13
CA GLN A 47 18.78 -9.91 -1.60
C GLN A 47 18.28 -10.02 -0.15
N GLN A 48 18.64 -9.07 0.71
CA GLN A 48 18.16 -9.03 2.10
C GLN A 48 16.64 -8.92 2.21
N HIS A 49 16.00 -8.09 1.37
CA HIS A 49 14.55 -8.01 1.32
C HIS A 49 13.90 -9.33 0.86
N ARG A 50 14.53 -10.04 -0.09
CA ARG A 50 14.06 -11.35 -0.57
C ARG A 50 14.12 -12.41 0.53
N GLU A 51 15.23 -12.49 1.26
CA GLU A 51 15.38 -13.42 2.38
C GLU A 51 14.31 -13.17 3.45
N ARG A 52 14.14 -11.92 3.89
CA ARG A 52 13.10 -11.55 4.88
C ARG A 52 11.68 -11.86 4.41
N LEU A 53 11.37 -11.58 3.15
CA LEU A 53 10.05 -11.89 2.58
C LEU A 53 9.78 -13.39 2.57
N ASN A 54 10.76 -14.18 2.15
CA ASN A 54 10.62 -15.63 2.10
C ASN A 54 10.44 -16.22 3.49
N ASP A 55 11.27 -15.81 4.45
CA ASP A 55 11.15 -16.26 5.85
C ASP A 55 9.78 -15.95 6.45
N LEU A 56 9.24 -14.76 6.15
CA LEU A 56 7.92 -14.35 6.63
C LEU A 56 6.79 -15.13 5.96
N ILE A 57 6.86 -15.36 4.65
CA ILE A 57 5.88 -16.20 3.93
C ILE A 57 5.86 -17.62 4.51
N GLU A 58 7.02 -18.23 4.71
CA GLU A 58 7.12 -19.57 5.30
C GLU A 58 6.57 -19.61 6.73
N SER A 59 6.86 -18.59 7.54
CA SER A 59 6.30 -18.46 8.88
C SER A 59 4.77 -18.36 8.87
N VAL A 60 4.18 -17.65 7.92
CA VAL A 60 2.72 -17.52 7.80
C VAL A 60 2.09 -18.85 7.36
N LEU A 61 2.67 -19.50 6.35
CA LEU A 61 2.14 -20.76 5.82
C LEU A 61 2.19 -21.89 6.86
N THR A 62 3.29 -21.98 7.63
CA THR A 62 3.44 -22.98 8.70
C THR A 62 2.36 -22.82 9.78
N MET A 63 2.09 -21.58 10.23
CA MET A 63 1.04 -21.28 11.20
C MET A 63 -0.37 -21.62 10.71
N GLU A 64 -0.65 -21.48 9.42
CA GLU A 64 -1.95 -21.84 8.86
C GLU A 64 -2.15 -23.35 8.71
N SER A 65 -1.09 -24.09 8.35
CA SER A 65 -1.16 -25.56 8.27
C SER A 65 -1.38 -26.24 9.62
N ASP A 66 -0.88 -25.67 10.72
CA ASP A 66 -1.12 -26.19 12.07
C ASP A 66 -2.57 -26.01 12.54
N ASN A 67 -3.32 -25.09 11.92
CA ASN A 67 -4.75 -24.89 12.17
C ASN A 67 -5.65 -25.85 11.36
N PHE A 68 -5.11 -26.58 10.37
CA PHE A 68 -5.85 -27.51 9.51
C PHE A 68 -5.30 -28.94 9.63
N ILE A 69 -5.58 -29.62 10.74
CA ILE A 69 -5.47 -31.08 10.76
C ILE A 69 -6.66 -31.67 9.99
N HIS A 70 -6.33 -32.27 8.84
CA HIS A 70 -7.17 -32.99 7.86
C HIS A 70 -7.64 -32.17 6.65
N GLN A 71 -6.90 -32.27 5.54
CA GLN A 71 -7.29 -33.12 4.39
C GLN A 71 -6.16 -33.21 3.34
N ASN A 72 -5.72 -34.45 3.08
CA ASN A 72 -5.04 -34.99 1.88
C ASN A 72 -4.33 -34.00 0.93
N SER A 73 -3.05 -33.75 1.17
CA SER A 73 -2.22 -32.85 0.34
C SER A 73 -1.39 -33.65 -0.68
N SER A 74 -1.99 -33.94 -1.83
CA SER A 74 -1.24 -34.39 -3.01
C SER A 74 -0.72 -33.16 -3.79
N GLU A 75 0.57 -32.84 -3.62
CA GLU A 75 1.46 -32.28 -4.64
C GLU A 75 1.16 -30.95 -5.39
N LEU A 76 0.23 -30.08 -4.95
CA LEU A 76 -0.14 -28.87 -5.74
C LEU A 76 -0.22 -27.51 -5.00
N GLN A 77 0.38 -27.31 -3.84
CA GLN A 77 0.18 -26.07 -3.04
C GLN A 77 1.42 -25.18 -2.80
N LEU A 78 2.54 -25.38 -3.51
CA LEU A 78 3.75 -24.59 -3.23
C LEU A 78 3.70 -23.13 -3.75
N ASP A 79 2.89 -22.86 -4.78
CA ASP A 79 2.85 -21.57 -5.47
C ASP A 79 1.60 -20.74 -5.14
N ASN A 80 0.83 -21.13 -4.12
CA ASN A 80 -0.36 -20.40 -3.68
C ASN A 80 -0.12 -19.73 -2.32
N PHE A 81 -0.63 -18.51 -2.16
CA PHE A 81 -0.57 -17.76 -0.92
C PHE A 81 -1.96 -17.22 -0.54
N PRO A 82 -2.39 -17.30 0.72
CA PRO A 82 -3.72 -16.87 1.13
C PRO A 82 -3.91 -15.36 0.97
N ILE A 83 -5.03 -14.95 0.35
CA ILE A 83 -5.34 -13.53 0.09
C ILE A 83 -5.38 -12.71 1.39
N LEU A 84 -5.95 -13.28 2.45
CA LEU A 84 -6.10 -12.60 3.74
C LEU A 84 -4.75 -12.23 4.38
N GLN A 85 -3.67 -12.93 4.02
CA GLN A 85 -2.35 -12.70 4.58
C GLN A 85 -1.50 -11.72 3.76
N VAL A 86 -1.94 -11.34 2.56
CA VAL A 86 -1.16 -10.45 1.66
C VAL A 86 -0.87 -9.11 2.34
N GLY A 87 -1.89 -8.51 2.96
CA GLY A 87 -1.74 -7.26 3.70
C GLY A 87 -0.82 -7.39 4.90
N PHE A 88 -0.93 -8.49 5.64
CA PHE A 88 -0.08 -8.77 6.80
C PHE A 88 1.40 -8.84 6.39
N VAL A 89 1.74 -9.66 5.39
CA VAL A 89 3.13 -9.83 4.94
C VAL A 89 3.72 -8.51 4.44
N ALA A 90 2.98 -7.79 3.60
CA ALA A 90 3.48 -6.55 3.01
C ALA A 90 3.73 -5.47 4.09
N ARG A 91 2.83 -5.34 5.07
CA ARG A 91 2.98 -4.40 6.19
C ARG A 91 4.09 -4.81 7.16
N ALA A 92 4.21 -6.10 7.47
CA ALA A 92 5.28 -6.61 8.33
C ALA A 92 6.68 -6.45 7.73
N LEU A 93 6.80 -6.28 6.41
CA LEU A 93 8.05 -5.92 5.73
C LEU A 93 8.33 -4.41 5.71
N GLY A 94 7.46 -3.60 6.32
CA GLY A 94 7.61 -2.16 6.46
C GLY A 94 7.01 -1.34 5.32
N LEU A 95 6.20 -1.94 4.44
CA LEU A 95 5.42 -1.17 3.47
C LEU A 95 4.19 -0.56 4.15
N ASN A 96 3.95 0.73 3.93
CA ASN A 96 2.79 1.43 4.46
C ASN A 96 1.64 1.38 3.44
N LEU A 97 0.95 0.24 3.39
CA LEU A 97 -0.10 -0.04 2.41
C LEU A 97 -1.50 0.06 3.02
N THR A 98 -2.37 0.81 2.36
CA THR A 98 -3.80 0.84 2.69
C THR A 98 -4.54 -0.39 2.17
N ASP A 99 -5.74 -0.67 2.67
CA ASP A 99 -6.51 -1.84 2.24
C ASP A 99 -6.82 -1.80 0.75
N LYS A 100 -7.14 -0.61 0.21
CA LYS A 100 -7.30 -0.42 -1.23
C LYS A 100 -6.03 -0.71 -2.03
N GLN A 101 -4.85 -0.37 -1.50
CA GLN A 101 -3.59 -0.73 -2.16
C GLN A 101 -3.33 -2.25 -2.10
N ILE A 102 -3.74 -2.93 -1.03
CA ILE A 102 -3.69 -4.40 -0.96
C ILE A 102 -4.64 -5.02 -1.98
N GLU A 103 -5.86 -4.50 -2.15
CA GLU A 103 -6.78 -4.93 -3.21
C GLU A 103 -6.14 -4.78 -4.59
N HIS A 104 -5.45 -3.66 -4.87
CA HIS A 104 -4.74 -3.49 -6.13
C HIS A 104 -3.61 -4.51 -6.33
N ILE A 105 -2.90 -4.92 -5.27
CA ILE A 105 -1.91 -6.02 -5.34
C ILE A 105 -2.62 -7.31 -5.75
N ILE A 106 -3.71 -7.66 -5.06
CA ILE A 106 -4.47 -8.89 -5.32
C ILE A 106 -5.00 -8.89 -6.75
N GLU A 107 -5.64 -7.82 -7.21
CA GLU A 107 -6.13 -7.69 -8.58
C GLU A 107 -5.04 -7.81 -9.66
N LEU A 108 -3.80 -7.43 -9.31
CA LEU A 108 -2.65 -7.47 -10.21
C LEU A 108 -2.10 -8.90 -10.36
N ILE A 109 -2.14 -9.70 -9.29
CA ILE A 109 -1.50 -11.03 -9.24
C ILE A 109 -2.49 -12.20 -9.22
N GLN A 110 -3.79 -11.94 -9.04
CA GLN A 110 -4.81 -12.97 -9.04
C GLN A 110 -5.15 -13.38 -10.47
N ASP A 111 -4.97 -14.66 -10.75
CA ASP A 111 -5.40 -15.26 -12.01
C ASP A 111 -6.92 -15.47 -12.01
N SER A 112 -7.57 -15.09 -13.11
CA SER A 112 -9.03 -15.18 -13.30
C SER A 112 -9.59 -16.62 -13.25
N ASN A 113 -8.71 -17.62 -13.22
CA ASN A 113 -9.02 -19.04 -13.30
C ASN A 113 -8.91 -19.76 -11.94
N PHE A 114 -8.49 -19.09 -10.86
CA PHE A 114 -8.28 -19.70 -9.54
C PHE A 114 -9.35 -19.27 -8.52
N SER A 115 -9.42 -19.99 -7.40
CA SER A 115 -10.35 -19.66 -6.32
C SER A 115 -10.07 -18.26 -5.76
N THR A 116 -11.13 -17.59 -5.33
CA THR A 116 -11.11 -16.24 -4.77
C THR A 116 -10.37 -16.12 -3.42
N GLU A 117 -9.63 -17.16 -3.01
CA GLU A 117 -9.03 -17.30 -1.69
C GLU A 117 -7.50 -17.24 -1.72
N TYR A 118 -6.87 -17.46 -2.89
CA TYR A 118 -5.42 -17.53 -3.03
C TYR A 118 -4.90 -16.66 -4.18
N VAL A 119 -3.63 -16.28 -4.08
CA VAL A 119 -2.83 -15.61 -5.11
C VAL A 119 -1.56 -16.40 -5.42
N SER A 120 -0.94 -16.16 -6.58
CA SER A 120 0.36 -16.76 -6.89
C SER A 120 1.44 -16.21 -5.95
N ARG A 121 2.08 -17.10 -5.19
CA ARG A 121 3.20 -16.77 -4.31
C ARG A 121 4.34 -16.13 -5.10
N LYS A 122 4.72 -16.71 -6.24
CA LYS A 122 5.78 -16.18 -7.08
C LYS A 122 5.52 -14.74 -7.55
N LEU A 123 4.29 -14.44 -7.97
CA LEU A 123 3.93 -13.08 -8.40
C LEU A 123 3.88 -12.11 -7.21
N LEU A 124 3.35 -12.56 -6.07
CA LEU A 124 3.36 -11.78 -4.83
C LEU A 124 4.79 -11.38 -4.43
N GLU A 125 5.73 -12.33 -4.48
CA GLU A 125 7.14 -12.10 -4.15
C GLU A 125 7.75 -11.00 -5.02
N GLU A 126 7.55 -11.07 -6.34
CA GLU A 126 8.11 -10.08 -7.26
C GLU A 126 7.48 -8.69 -7.11
N VAL A 127 6.17 -8.61 -6.85
CA VAL A 127 5.48 -7.33 -6.61
C VAL A 127 5.96 -6.68 -5.31
N ILE A 128 6.01 -7.43 -4.20
CA ILE A 128 6.46 -6.89 -2.91
C ILE A 128 7.94 -6.49 -2.98
N LEU A 129 8.80 -7.29 -3.62
CA LEU A 129 10.22 -6.95 -3.74
C LEU A 129 10.46 -5.70 -4.58
N GLU A 130 9.66 -5.49 -5.62
CA GLU A 130 9.76 -4.26 -6.41
C GLU A 130 9.29 -3.05 -5.60
N ALA A 131 8.20 -3.19 -4.83
CA ALA A 131 7.72 -2.15 -3.93
C ALA A 131 8.76 -1.80 -2.84
N LEU A 132 9.42 -2.79 -2.23
CA LEU A 132 10.48 -2.58 -1.24
C LEU A 132 11.73 -1.90 -1.85
N ALA A 133 12.04 -2.22 -3.11
CA ALA A 133 13.21 -1.66 -3.79
C ALA A 133 12.99 -0.22 -4.28
N THR A 134 11.77 0.12 -4.69
CA THR A 134 11.45 1.40 -5.34
C THR A 134 10.66 2.36 -4.46
N GLY A 135 10.00 1.85 -3.42
CA GLY A 135 9.00 2.56 -2.65
C GLY A 135 7.68 2.78 -3.40
N ILE A 136 7.50 2.16 -4.56
CA ILE A 136 6.36 2.34 -5.46
C ILE A 136 5.65 1.02 -5.69
N LEU A 137 4.35 0.98 -5.36
CA LEU A 137 3.47 -0.10 -5.73
C LEU A 137 2.98 0.07 -7.17
N GLY A 138 3.00 -1.01 -7.96
CA GLY A 138 2.45 -1.00 -9.33
C GLY A 138 3.29 -0.19 -10.32
N GLY A 139 4.62 -0.15 -10.16
CA GLY A 139 5.51 0.57 -11.06
C GLY A 139 5.67 -0.07 -12.46
N PRO A 140 6.15 0.69 -13.47
CA PRO A 140 6.31 0.20 -14.85
C PRO A 140 7.29 -0.97 -14.98
N VAL A 141 8.24 -1.09 -14.05
CA VAL A 141 9.24 -2.17 -13.99
C VAL A 141 8.59 -3.56 -13.98
N LEU A 142 7.39 -3.69 -13.40
CA LEU A 142 6.67 -4.97 -13.38
C LEU A 142 6.25 -5.43 -14.78
N VAL A 143 5.87 -4.48 -15.64
CA VAL A 143 5.50 -4.76 -17.04
C VAL A 143 6.76 -4.94 -17.88
N GLU A 144 7.78 -4.11 -17.67
CA GLU A 144 9.06 -4.19 -18.39
C GLU A 144 9.78 -5.53 -18.17
N LYS A 145 9.69 -6.10 -16.96
CA LYS A 145 10.21 -7.43 -16.63
C LYS A 145 9.29 -8.58 -17.06
N GLY A 146 8.10 -8.28 -17.60
CA GLY A 146 7.11 -9.28 -17.99
C GLY A 146 6.49 -10.05 -16.81
N ILE A 147 6.55 -9.48 -15.60
CA ILE A 147 5.93 -10.08 -14.40
C ILE A 147 4.41 -9.98 -14.51
N VAL A 148 3.91 -8.85 -15.02
CA VAL A 148 2.48 -8.60 -15.24
C VAL A 148 2.26 -8.09 -16.67
N LYS A 149 1.09 -8.40 -17.24
CA LYS A 149 0.76 -8.00 -18.62
C LYS A 149 0.54 -6.49 -18.75
N GLU A 150 -0.15 -5.91 -17.78
CA GLU A 150 -0.49 -4.50 -17.74
C GLU A 150 -0.77 -4.06 -16.30
N LEU A 151 -0.72 -2.75 -16.06
CA LEU A 151 -1.12 -2.13 -14.81
C LEU A 151 -2.56 -1.66 -14.92
N LYS A 152 -3.41 -2.05 -13.96
CA LYS A 152 -4.82 -1.63 -13.91
C LYS A 152 -5.01 -0.28 -13.19
N HIS A 153 -4.05 0.08 -12.36
CA HIS A 153 -4.09 1.26 -11.47
C HIS A 153 -2.80 2.07 -11.61
N PRO A 154 -2.83 3.38 -11.31
CA PRO A 154 -1.64 4.20 -11.30
C PRO A 154 -0.63 3.73 -10.23
N PRO A 155 0.69 3.89 -10.47
CA PRO A 155 1.67 3.63 -9.44
C PRO A 155 1.45 4.52 -8.22
N THR A 156 1.62 3.97 -7.02
CA THR A 156 1.40 4.70 -5.75
C THR A 156 2.57 4.52 -4.80
N CYS A 157 2.89 5.57 -4.02
CA CYS A 157 3.89 5.49 -2.97
C CYS A 157 3.40 4.55 -1.86
N CYS A 158 4.28 3.68 -1.35
CA CYS A 158 3.97 2.72 -0.30
C CYS A 158 5.03 2.70 0.82
N ILE A 159 5.79 3.79 0.96
CA ILE A 159 6.73 4.01 2.06
C ILE A 159 6.16 5.06 3.02
N ARG A 160 6.64 5.03 4.25
CA ARG A 160 6.34 6.09 5.23
C ARG A 160 7.01 7.39 4.80
N GLU A 161 6.33 8.50 5.07
CA GLU A 161 6.93 9.83 4.97
C GLU A 161 7.94 10.02 6.12
N ASP A 162 8.88 10.94 5.94
CA ASP A 162 9.83 11.29 6.99
C ASP A 162 9.16 12.07 8.13
N GLU A 163 9.72 11.94 9.32
CA GLU A 163 9.24 12.57 10.56
C GLU A 163 8.96 14.06 10.39
N GLU A 164 9.84 14.78 9.68
CA GLU A 164 9.69 16.23 9.45
C GLU A 164 8.46 16.54 8.60
N ARG A 165 8.18 15.79 7.54
CA ARG A 165 6.97 15.97 6.72
C ARG A 165 5.71 15.64 7.49
N ILE A 166 5.72 14.57 8.28
CA ILE A 166 4.60 14.17 9.13
C ILE A 166 4.34 15.26 10.19
N PHE A 167 5.40 15.75 10.84
CA PHE A 167 5.32 16.83 11.82
C PHE A 167 4.75 18.11 11.21
N GLN A 168 5.24 18.52 10.04
CA GLN A 168 4.73 19.68 9.31
C GLN A 168 3.24 19.54 8.97
N ALA A 169 2.78 18.34 8.60
CA ALA A 169 1.37 18.09 8.34
C ALA A 169 0.52 18.35 9.59
N PHE A 170 0.95 17.89 10.77
CA PHE A 170 0.25 18.18 12.02
C PHE A 170 0.31 19.66 12.42
N CYS A 171 1.42 20.37 12.18
CA CYS A 171 1.51 21.80 12.41
C CYS A 171 0.47 22.60 11.62
N THR A 172 0.00 22.10 10.46
CA THR A 172 -1.07 22.78 9.70
C THR A 172 -2.45 22.71 10.38
N LEU A 173 -2.64 21.77 11.31
CA LEU A 173 -3.89 21.62 12.07
C LEU A 173 -3.89 22.50 13.32
N ASP A 174 -2.73 22.63 13.96
CA ASP A 174 -2.51 23.51 15.11
C ASP A 174 -2.38 24.98 14.69
N SER A 175 -3.50 25.56 14.26
CA SER A 175 -3.58 26.95 13.78
C SER A 175 -3.11 27.98 14.82
N GLN A 176 -3.18 27.61 16.10
CA GLN A 176 -2.78 28.46 17.23
C GLN A 176 -1.33 28.21 17.68
N LYS A 177 -0.62 27.23 17.10
CA LYS A 177 0.75 26.82 17.47
C LYS A 177 0.88 26.48 18.97
N LYS A 178 -0.11 25.76 19.50
CA LYS A 178 -0.16 25.25 20.87
C LYS A 178 0.96 24.25 21.17
N GLY A 179 1.42 23.51 20.16
CA GLY A 179 2.36 22.40 20.31
C GLY A 179 1.69 21.05 20.59
N TYR A 180 0.36 21.00 20.60
CA TYR A 180 -0.44 19.79 20.77
C TYR A 180 -1.75 19.87 19.97
N LEU A 181 -2.36 18.72 19.69
CA LEU A 181 -3.71 18.62 19.12
C LEU A 181 -4.70 18.13 20.16
N GLU A 182 -5.93 18.63 20.07
CA GLU A 182 -7.09 18.06 20.76
C GLU A 182 -7.67 16.90 19.92
N ASP A 183 -8.36 15.95 20.56
CA ASP A 183 -9.06 14.83 19.89
C ASP A 183 -9.84 15.30 18.66
N ARG A 184 -10.63 16.37 18.80
CA ARG A 184 -11.46 16.91 17.71
C ARG A 184 -10.64 17.39 16.51
N GLU A 185 -9.46 17.95 16.75
CA GLU A 185 -8.57 18.46 15.70
C GLU A 185 -7.94 17.29 14.93
N LEU A 186 -7.51 16.24 15.63
CA LEU A 186 -7.00 15.03 14.99
C LEU A 186 -8.10 14.24 14.28
N ARG A 187 -9.27 14.08 14.88
CA ARG A 187 -10.43 13.42 14.26
C ARG A 187 -10.83 14.10 12.97
N ALA A 188 -10.91 15.43 12.96
CA ALA A 188 -11.24 16.18 11.75
C ALA A 188 -10.25 15.90 10.60
N LEU A 189 -8.96 15.68 10.88
CA LEU A 189 -7.99 15.26 9.86
C LEU A 189 -8.35 13.88 9.28
N LEU A 190 -8.52 12.88 10.16
CA LEU A 190 -8.72 11.48 9.79
C LEU A 190 -10.05 11.23 9.08
N GLU A 191 -11.04 12.09 9.33
CA GLU A 191 -12.35 12.03 8.67
C GLU A 191 -12.39 12.82 7.35
N SER A 192 -11.51 13.82 7.14
CA SER A 192 -11.61 14.74 6.00
C SER A 192 -10.58 14.55 4.89
N LYS A 193 -9.43 13.91 5.16
CA LYS A 193 -8.33 13.77 4.19
C LYS A 193 -7.91 12.31 4.05
N GLY A 194 -7.83 11.83 2.81
CA GLY A 194 -7.29 10.50 2.49
C GLY A 194 -8.33 9.38 2.55
N GLU A 195 -7.90 8.22 3.03
CA GLU A 195 -8.76 7.06 3.28
C GLU A 195 -9.45 7.27 4.63
N ILE A 196 -10.76 7.53 4.56
CA ILE A 196 -11.56 7.90 5.73
C ILE A 196 -11.54 6.75 6.72
N MET A 197 -11.01 6.98 7.91
CA MET A 197 -11.05 6.01 9.00
C MET A 197 -12.45 5.99 9.61
N SER A 198 -12.92 4.81 10.01
CA SER A 198 -14.17 4.69 10.75
C SER A 198 -14.03 5.31 12.14
N THR A 199 -15.14 5.78 12.69
CA THR A 199 -15.19 6.34 14.06
C THR A 199 -14.55 5.41 15.08
N LYS A 200 -14.76 4.09 14.95
CA LYS A 200 -14.19 3.08 15.86
C LYS A 200 -12.67 2.98 15.76
N GLU A 201 -12.12 3.06 14.55
CA GLU A 201 -10.66 3.04 14.36
C GLU A 201 -10.03 4.30 14.93
N ILE A 202 -10.66 5.46 14.71
CA ILE A 202 -10.23 6.73 15.28
C ILE A 202 -10.27 6.66 16.81
N ASP A 203 -11.36 6.18 17.42
CA ASP A 203 -11.49 6.04 18.88
C ASP A 203 -10.40 5.12 19.47
N THR A 204 -10.11 4.02 18.77
CA THR A 204 -9.05 3.07 19.17
C THR A 204 -7.68 3.74 19.12
N MET A 205 -7.40 4.48 18.05
CA MET A 205 -6.14 5.19 17.90
C MET A 205 -5.97 6.29 18.95
N LEU A 206 -7.01 7.09 19.20
CA LEU A 206 -6.99 8.14 20.20
C LEU A 206 -6.78 7.59 21.61
N THR A 207 -7.36 6.43 21.93
CA THR A 207 -7.14 5.78 23.24
C THR A 207 -5.66 5.42 23.46
N ALA A 208 -4.91 5.16 22.38
CA ALA A 208 -3.49 4.87 22.45
C ALA A 208 -2.61 6.14 22.50
N LEU A 209 -3.08 7.25 21.91
CA LEU A 209 -2.28 8.47 21.71
C LEU A 209 -2.58 9.60 22.71
N VAL A 210 -3.78 9.64 23.27
CA VAL A 210 -4.22 10.72 24.14
C VAL A 210 -3.65 10.52 25.55
N ASP A 211 -3.00 11.56 26.07
CA ASP A 211 -2.53 11.53 27.45
C ASP A 211 -3.70 11.38 28.45
N LYS A 212 -3.49 10.54 29.45
CA LYS A 212 -4.50 10.14 30.45
C LYS A 212 -4.99 11.32 31.30
N GLU A 213 -4.19 12.38 31.41
CA GLU A 213 -4.47 13.51 32.30
C GLU A 213 -5.08 14.71 31.57
N GLY A 214 -4.77 14.90 30.28
CA GLY A 214 -5.07 16.15 29.56
C GLY A 214 -6.02 16.07 28.38
N GLY A 215 -6.24 14.88 27.77
CA GLY A 215 -7.00 14.82 26.52
C GLY A 215 -6.25 15.43 25.32
N LEU A 216 -4.93 15.60 25.45
CA LEU A 216 -4.06 16.26 24.49
C LEU A 216 -3.14 15.25 23.80
N ILE A 217 -2.75 15.56 22.57
CA ILE A 217 -1.89 14.73 21.73
C ILE A 217 -0.65 15.55 21.39
N ASP A 218 0.51 15.13 21.88
CA ASP A 218 1.79 15.69 21.44
C ASP A 218 2.06 15.20 20.00
N TYR A 219 1.84 16.09 19.04
CA TYR A 219 1.99 15.74 17.63
C TYR A 219 3.45 15.61 17.19
N LYS A 220 4.42 16.08 18.00
CA LYS A 220 5.84 15.84 17.76
C LYS A 220 6.19 14.39 18.09
N GLU A 221 5.75 13.92 19.25
CA GLU A 221 5.89 12.52 19.62
C GLU A 221 5.15 11.61 18.63
N LEU A 222 3.91 11.97 18.26
CA LEU A 222 3.15 11.24 17.26
C LEU A 222 3.86 11.16 15.89
N ALA A 223 4.46 12.26 15.42
CA ALA A 223 5.21 12.27 14.17
C ALA A 223 6.42 11.32 14.22
N SER A 224 7.14 11.31 15.35
CA SER A 224 8.25 10.37 15.58
C SER A 224 7.76 8.92 15.56
N ILE A 225 6.66 8.62 16.25
CA ILE A 225 6.07 7.27 16.26
C ILE A 225 5.70 6.83 14.83
N LEU A 226 4.97 7.66 14.09
CA LEU A 226 4.49 7.31 12.75
C LEU A 226 5.60 7.16 11.71
N ALA A 227 6.74 7.81 11.92
CA ALA A 227 7.90 7.72 11.03
C ALA A 227 8.76 6.47 11.29
N HIS A 228 8.85 6.01 12.55
CA HIS A 228 9.85 5.03 12.98
C HIS A 228 9.29 3.67 13.44
N GLU A 229 8.00 3.54 13.72
CA GLU A 229 7.33 2.25 13.98
C GLU A 229 6.86 1.55 12.69
#